data_AF-A0A7S3FUJ0-F1
#
_entry.id   AF-A0A7S3FUJ0-F1
#
_cell.length_a   1.000
_cell.length_b   1.000
_cell.length_c   1.000
_cell.angle_alpha   90.00
_cell.angle_beta   90.00
_cell.angle_gamma   90.00
#
_symmetry.space_group_name_H-M   'P 1'
#
loop_
_entity.id
_entity.type
_entity.pdbx_description
1 polymer ?
#
loop_
_entity_poly.entity_id
_entity_poly.type
_entity_poly.pdbx_seq_one_letter_code
_entity_poly.pdbx_strand_id
1 'polypeptide(L)'
;MKNAATLMLFLGLISSSQAFTENNSILVQTQQKLALQNYDMESESEDDLNVQTVEEDGDDGIVDALAPQPGACEERLWLSQDELDWQMDQFSRKFNLQNYKNAMEIAKELNLKAPRVHTWELLDAAFSFPRVRRYEFVQQNMDMLEHFQDNLNTNISNSVNVDNFIRVAKTVVSGFNQKYHDGEFADPANTDPRVEAEKEPSW
;
A
#
# COMPACT_ATOMS: atom_id res chain seq x y z
N MET A 1 -50.82 15.43 -53.16
CA MET A 1 -50.38 15.62 -51.77
C MET A 1 -49.81 14.31 -51.25
N LYS A 2 -48.58 14.38 -50.74
CA LYS A 2 -47.92 13.47 -49.78
C LYS A 2 -47.37 12.14 -50.33
N ASN A 3 -46.06 12.20 -50.52
CA ASN A 3 -45.10 11.12 -50.71
C ASN A 3 -44.91 10.33 -49.40
N ALA A 4 -44.94 9.01 -49.44
CA ALA A 4 -44.43 8.04 -48.45
C ALA A 4 -44.78 6.65 -48.99
N ALA A 5 -43.99 5.59 -48.98
CA ALA A 5 -42.80 5.25 -48.24
C ALA A 5 -42.07 4.16 -49.03
N THR A 6 -40.74 4.24 -49.12
CA THR A 6 -39.92 3.07 -49.51
C THR A 6 -38.97 2.80 -48.35
N LEU A 7 -39.31 1.71 -47.67
CA LEU A 7 -38.71 1.15 -46.48
C LEU A 7 -37.32 0.58 -46.83
N MET A 8 -36.26 1.32 -46.49
CA MET A 8 -34.89 0.80 -46.44
C MET A 8 -34.68 0.14 -45.07
N LEU A 9 -34.88 -1.18 -44.98
CA LEU A 9 -34.51 -1.96 -43.80
C LEU A 9 -33.21 -2.71 -44.13
N PHE A 10 -32.07 -2.07 -43.87
CA PHE A 10 -30.77 -2.74 -43.91
C PHE A 10 -30.65 -3.67 -42.70
N LEU A 11 -30.31 -4.91 -43.02
CA LEU A 11 -30.01 -6.03 -42.15
C LEU A 11 -28.93 -5.64 -41.12
N GLY A 12 -29.26 -5.81 -39.84
CA GLY A 12 -28.26 -5.95 -38.79
C GLY A 12 -27.88 -7.41 -38.62
N LEU A 13 -26.57 -7.70 -38.64
CA LEU A 13 -25.98 -8.85 -37.94
C LEU A 13 -24.57 -8.47 -37.44
N ILE A 14 -24.51 -8.21 -36.12
CA ILE A 14 -23.58 -8.77 -35.12
C ILE A 14 -22.10 -8.91 -35.52
N SER A 15 -21.20 -8.18 -34.87
CA SER A 15 -20.43 -8.69 -33.71
C SER A 15 -19.38 -7.67 -33.27
N SER A 16 -19.38 -7.36 -31.98
CA SER A 16 -18.33 -6.67 -31.27
C SER A 16 -17.06 -7.52 -31.21
N SER A 17 -15.92 -6.95 -31.54
CA SER A 17 -14.62 -7.41 -31.07
C SER A 17 -13.78 -6.19 -30.73
N GLN A 18 -13.51 -6.07 -29.44
CA GLN A 18 -12.70 -5.04 -28.80
C GLN A 18 -11.28 -5.12 -29.36
N ALA A 19 -10.75 -4.00 -29.85
CA ALA A 19 -9.31 -3.83 -29.96
C ALA A 19 -8.83 -3.24 -28.62
N PHE A 20 -8.46 -4.11 -27.68
CA PHE A 20 -7.70 -3.73 -26.50
C PHE A 20 -6.26 -3.48 -26.98
N THR A 21 -5.95 -2.22 -27.31
CA THR A 21 -4.58 -1.83 -27.63
C THR A 21 -3.74 -1.88 -26.35
N GLU A 22 -2.86 -2.87 -26.36
CA GLU A 22 -1.77 -3.19 -25.44
C GLU A 22 -1.08 -1.96 -24.83
N ASN A 23 -1.26 -1.77 -23.52
CA ASN A 23 -0.35 -0.98 -22.67
C ASN A 23 0.13 -1.82 -21.49
N ASN A 24 0.54 -3.07 -21.76
CA ASN A 24 1.02 -4.00 -20.74
C ASN A 24 2.49 -4.43 -20.95
N SER A 25 3.27 -3.66 -21.71
CA SER A 25 4.68 -3.99 -21.99
C SER A 25 5.67 -3.50 -20.92
N ILE A 26 5.27 -2.60 -20.01
CA ILE A 26 6.18 -2.06 -18.99
C ILE A 26 6.25 -2.98 -17.74
N LEU A 27 5.20 -3.75 -17.46
CA LEU A 27 5.11 -4.62 -16.27
C LEU A 27 5.79 -6.00 -16.44
N VAL A 28 6.07 -6.42 -17.67
CA VAL A 28 6.71 -7.73 -17.93
C VAL A 28 8.24 -7.62 -18.01
N GLN A 29 8.80 -6.44 -18.30
CA GLN A 29 10.26 -6.28 -18.43
C GLN A 29 10.99 -6.14 -17.08
N THR A 30 10.32 -5.68 -16.02
CA THR A 30 10.93 -5.52 -14.69
C THR A 30 11.11 -6.82 -13.93
N GLN A 31 10.28 -7.85 -14.19
CA GLN A 31 10.44 -9.15 -13.53
C GLN A 31 11.61 -9.97 -14.08
N GLN A 32 12.00 -9.78 -15.35
CA GLN A 32 13.05 -10.60 -15.96
C GLN A 32 14.48 -10.11 -15.68
N LYS A 33 14.64 -8.85 -15.21
CA LYS A 33 15.97 -8.28 -14.91
C LYS A 33 16.43 -8.45 -13.46
N LEU A 34 15.54 -8.79 -12.53
CA LEU A 34 15.87 -9.02 -11.11
C LEU A 34 16.25 -10.47 -10.79
N ALA A 35 16.08 -11.41 -11.73
CA ALA A 35 16.39 -12.83 -11.54
C ALA A 35 17.79 -13.25 -12.01
N LEU A 36 18.62 -12.33 -12.52
CA LEU A 36 19.93 -12.63 -13.13
C LEU A 36 21.14 -12.06 -12.38
N GLN A 37 20.97 -11.60 -11.14
CA GLN A 37 22.04 -10.94 -10.38
C GLN A 37 22.44 -11.65 -9.07
N ASN A 38 22.10 -12.94 -8.94
CA ASN A 38 22.53 -13.78 -7.81
C ASN A 38 23.27 -15.06 -8.26
N TYR A 39 24.09 -14.95 -9.29
CA TYR A 39 25.07 -15.98 -9.64
C TYR A 39 26.47 -15.37 -9.68
N ASP A 40 27.42 -16.12 -9.16
CA ASP A 40 28.87 -15.95 -9.19
C ASP A 40 29.52 -15.12 -8.08
N MET A 41 29.77 -15.80 -6.95
CA MET A 41 31.02 -15.61 -6.21
C MET A 41 31.42 -16.92 -5.52
N GLU A 42 31.85 -17.91 -6.31
CA GLU A 42 32.71 -18.99 -5.83
C GLU A 42 34.15 -18.46 -5.74
N SER A 43 34.67 -18.36 -4.52
CA SER A 43 36.11 -18.25 -4.28
C SER A 43 36.58 -19.53 -3.61
N GLU A 44 37.27 -20.37 -4.36
CA GLU A 44 38.08 -21.46 -3.83
C GLU A 44 39.31 -20.89 -3.14
N SER A 45 39.50 -21.24 -1.87
CA SER A 45 40.81 -21.38 -1.26
C SER A 45 40.74 -22.52 -0.26
N GLU A 46 41.29 -23.67 -0.66
CA GLU A 46 41.65 -24.75 0.24
C GLU A 46 42.72 -24.24 1.20
N ASP A 47 42.50 -24.39 2.51
CA ASP A 47 43.60 -24.61 3.44
C ASP A 47 43.12 -25.46 4.62
N ASP A 48 43.86 -26.54 4.78
CA ASP A 48 43.66 -27.72 5.61
C ASP A 48 44.02 -27.39 7.08
N LEU A 49 43.10 -27.58 8.03
CA LEU A 49 43.45 -27.76 9.46
C LEU A 49 42.30 -28.39 10.25
N ASN A 50 42.41 -29.71 10.37
CA ASN A 50 41.78 -30.56 11.36
C ASN A 50 41.95 -30.02 12.79
N VAL A 51 40.86 -29.55 13.41
CA VAL A 51 40.74 -29.46 14.87
C VAL A 51 39.43 -30.11 15.30
N GLN A 52 39.62 -31.28 15.92
CA GLN A 52 38.62 -32.07 16.61
C GLN A 52 38.15 -31.30 17.85
N THR A 53 36.91 -30.79 17.85
CA THR A 53 36.24 -30.31 19.07
C THR A 53 35.05 -31.19 19.36
N VAL A 54 35.36 -32.19 20.19
CA VAL A 54 34.55 -32.79 21.27
C VAL A 54 33.09 -32.35 21.33
N GLU A 55 32.19 -33.32 21.10
CA GLU A 55 30.82 -33.29 21.62
C GLU A 55 30.90 -33.24 23.15
N GLU A 56 30.65 -32.07 23.75
CA GLU A 56 30.37 -31.95 25.18
C GLU A 56 28.86 -31.83 25.38
N ASP A 57 28.29 -32.95 25.85
CA ASP A 57 27.07 -32.98 26.65
C ASP A 57 27.16 -31.95 27.79
N GLY A 58 26.19 -31.04 27.86
CA GLY A 58 25.81 -30.31 29.08
C GLY A 58 26.69 -29.12 29.49
N ASP A 59 26.31 -27.92 29.06
CA ASP A 59 26.60 -26.67 29.80
C ASP A 59 25.32 -25.84 29.98
N ASP A 60 24.67 -26.08 31.12
CA ASP A 60 23.57 -25.29 31.65
C ASP A 60 24.16 -24.04 32.36
N GLY A 61 24.43 -22.93 31.66
CA GLY A 61 25.15 -21.86 32.38
C GLY A 61 25.15 -20.41 31.93
N ILE A 62 24.89 -20.07 30.66
CA ILE A 62 24.82 -18.67 30.25
C ILE A 62 23.58 -18.45 29.40
N VAL A 63 22.42 -18.38 30.07
CA VAL A 63 21.28 -17.64 29.53
C VAL A 63 21.68 -16.17 29.52
N ASP A 64 22.01 -15.65 28.34
CA ASP A 64 22.15 -14.22 28.11
C ASP A 64 20.85 -13.54 28.57
N ALA A 65 20.89 -12.87 29.73
CA ALA A 65 19.75 -12.19 30.32
C ALA A 65 19.25 -11.01 29.47
N LEU A 66 20.00 -10.63 28.43
CA LEU A 66 19.62 -9.62 27.44
C LEU A 66 19.16 -10.24 26.11
N ALA A 67 19.33 -11.55 25.90
CA ALA A 67 18.77 -12.19 24.73
C ALA A 67 17.24 -12.19 24.87
N PRO A 68 16.50 -11.60 23.90
CA PRO A 68 15.05 -11.70 23.90
C PRO A 68 14.70 -13.20 23.86
N GLN A 69 14.05 -13.68 24.93
CA GLN A 69 13.62 -15.06 25.05
C GLN A 69 12.79 -15.44 23.80
N PRO A 70 12.88 -16.68 23.27
CA PRO A 70 11.93 -17.14 22.26
C PRO A 70 10.53 -17.16 22.89
N GLY A 71 9.72 -16.15 22.59
CA GLY A 71 8.49 -15.79 23.33
C GLY A 71 8.52 -14.42 24.01
N ALA A 72 9.56 -13.61 23.76
CA ALA A 72 9.62 -12.20 24.12
C ALA A 72 8.32 -11.53 23.68
N CYS A 73 7.64 -10.96 24.65
CA CYS A 73 6.26 -10.51 24.55
C CYS A 73 6.03 -9.76 23.25
N GLU A 74 5.11 -10.24 22.42
CA GLU A 74 4.52 -9.42 21.36
C GLU A 74 4.12 -8.09 22.01
N GLU A 75 4.54 -6.98 21.39
CA GLU A 75 4.25 -5.65 21.90
C GLU A 75 2.75 -5.54 22.15
N ARG A 76 2.35 -5.29 23.39
CA ARG A 76 0.94 -5.28 23.76
C ARG A 76 0.27 -4.15 23.01
N LEU A 77 -0.61 -4.51 22.09
CA LEU A 77 -1.43 -3.56 21.36
C LEU A 77 -2.41 -2.89 22.34
N TRP A 78 -2.49 -1.56 22.27
CA TRP A 78 -3.34 -0.79 23.17
C TRP A 78 -4.79 -0.89 22.69
N LEU A 79 -5.64 -1.60 23.43
CA LEU A 79 -7.05 -1.80 23.09
C LEU A 79 -7.87 -0.55 23.45
N SER A 80 -7.90 0.42 22.54
CA SER A 80 -8.69 1.65 22.68
C SER A 80 -9.21 2.13 21.32
N GLN A 81 -10.28 2.95 21.34
CA GLN A 81 -10.81 3.57 20.12
C GLN A 81 -9.79 4.54 19.51
N ASP A 82 -9.09 5.32 20.33
CA ASP A 82 -8.09 6.27 19.85
C ASP A 82 -6.92 5.57 19.16
N GLU A 83 -6.49 4.42 19.69
CA GLU A 83 -5.46 3.59 19.05
C GLU A 83 -5.97 2.97 17.73
N LEU A 84 -7.23 2.50 17.71
CA LEU A 84 -7.86 1.99 16.50
C LEU A 84 -7.85 3.04 15.36
N ASP A 85 -8.30 4.24 15.67
CA ASP A 85 -8.34 5.35 14.71
C ASP A 85 -6.93 5.77 14.28
N TRP A 86 -5.99 5.84 15.23
CA TRP A 86 -4.59 6.16 14.95
C TRP A 86 -3.93 5.12 14.04
N GLN A 87 -4.12 3.82 14.30
CA GLN A 87 -3.54 2.74 13.47
C GLN A 87 -4.11 2.78 12.04
N MET A 88 -5.41 3.03 11.88
CA MET A 88 -6.01 3.14 10.55
C MET A 88 -5.60 4.42 9.81
N ASP A 89 -5.43 5.54 10.51
CA ASP A 89 -4.86 6.77 9.94
C ASP A 89 -3.41 6.54 9.49
N GLN A 90 -2.58 5.90 10.33
CA GLN A 90 -1.21 5.53 9.96
C GLN A 90 -1.17 4.61 8.75
N PHE A 91 -2.11 3.67 8.63
CA PHE A 91 -2.25 2.88 7.43
C PHE A 91 -2.58 3.73 6.19
N SER A 92 -3.52 4.67 6.33
CA SER A 92 -3.95 5.58 5.27
C SER A 92 -2.83 6.49 4.77
N ARG A 93 -1.84 6.81 5.62
CA ARG A 93 -0.66 7.63 5.28
C ARG A 93 0.51 6.82 4.72
N LYS A 94 0.89 5.73 5.41
CA LYS A 94 2.15 5.01 5.16
C LYS A 94 1.98 3.71 4.38
N PHE A 95 0.74 3.22 4.23
CA PHE A 95 0.42 1.96 3.58
C PHE A 95 1.16 0.75 4.20
N ASN A 96 1.39 0.79 5.51
CA ASN A 96 2.00 -0.30 6.25
C ASN A 96 0.93 -1.33 6.64
N LEU A 97 1.05 -2.54 6.09
CA LEU A 97 0.12 -3.64 6.34
C LEU A 97 0.01 -3.99 7.83
N GLN A 98 1.05 -3.79 8.63
CA GLN A 98 1.01 -4.09 10.05
C GLN A 98 0.02 -3.18 10.80
N ASN A 99 0.00 -1.89 10.49
CA ASN A 99 -0.92 -0.93 11.11
C ASN A 99 -2.38 -1.29 10.79
N TYR A 100 -2.63 -1.74 9.56
CA TYR A 100 -3.94 -2.24 9.16
C TYR A 100 -4.35 -3.50 9.95
N LYS A 101 -3.45 -4.48 10.09
CA LYS A 101 -3.71 -5.71 10.88
C LYS A 101 -4.02 -5.37 12.34
N ASN A 102 -3.21 -4.50 12.93
CA ASN A 102 -3.39 -4.00 14.28
C ASN A 102 -4.77 -3.35 14.44
N ALA A 103 -5.17 -2.46 13.51
CA ALA A 103 -6.49 -1.82 13.55
C ALA A 103 -7.64 -2.85 13.44
N MET A 104 -7.52 -3.84 12.56
CA MET A 104 -8.54 -4.88 12.42
C MET A 104 -8.66 -5.77 13.67
N GLU A 105 -7.54 -6.03 14.36
CA GLU A 105 -7.51 -6.77 15.62
C GLU A 105 -8.19 -5.97 16.74
N ILE A 106 -7.83 -4.69 16.91
CA ILE A 106 -8.48 -3.82 17.92
C ILE A 106 -9.98 -3.71 17.65
N ALA A 107 -10.39 -3.50 16.39
CA ALA A 107 -11.80 -3.41 16.03
C ALA A 107 -12.57 -4.68 16.39
N LYS A 108 -11.95 -5.85 16.22
CA LYS A 108 -12.53 -7.14 16.57
C LYS A 108 -12.66 -7.31 18.09
N GLU A 109 -11.61 -7.01 18.85
CA GLU A 109 -11.62 -7.14 20.32
C GLU A 109 -12.59 -6.16 20.99
N LEU A 110 -12.71 -4.93 20.46
CA LEU A 110 -13.67 -3.95 20.94
C LEU A 110 -15.09 -4.16 20.40
N ASN A 111 -15.27 -5.10 19.45
CA ASN A 111 -16.53 -5.32 18.72
C ASN A 111 -17.09 -4.04 18.08
N LEU A 112 -16.18 -3.23 17.52
CA LEU A 112 -16.48 -1.97 16.84
C LEU A 112 -16.28 -2.13 15.33
N LYS A 113 -16.92 -1.24 14.57
CA LYS A 113 -16.70 -1.19 13.12
C LYS A 113 -15.31 -0.60 12.86
N ALA A 114 -14.50 -1.30 12.06
CA ALA A 114 -13.20 -0.79 11.64
C ALA A 114 -13.35 0.59 10.94
N PRO A 115 -12.48 1.57 11.26
CA PRO A 115 -12.51 2.88 10.63
C PRO A 115 -12.25 2.76 9.12
N ARG A 116 -12.75 3.73 8.36
CA ARG A 116 -12.54 3.78 6.91
C ARG A 116 -11.14 4.32 6.60
N VAL A 117 -10.56 3.78 5.54
CA VAL A 117 -9.32 4.29 4.93
C VAL A 117 -9.66 5.59 4.20
N HIS A 118 -8.86 6.64 4.41
CA HIS A 118 -9.13 7.99 3.92
C HIS A 118 -7.88 8.64 3.28
N THR A 119 -7.10 7.83 2.57
CA THR A 119 -5.88 8.27 1.87
C THR A 119 -6.17 9.34 0.82
N TRP A 120 -7.28 9.22 0.09
CA TRP A 120 -7.65 10.20 -0.93
C TRP A 120 -7.80 11.59 -0.32
N GLU A 121 -8.46 11.69 0.83
CA GLU A 121 -8.68 12.95 1.55
C GLU A 121 -7.36 13.54 2.02
N LEU A 122 -6.45 12.69 2.52
CA LEU A 122 -5.10 13.09 2.94
C LEU A 122 -4.28 13.62 1.76
N LEU A 123 -4.34 12.97 0.60
CA LEU A 123 -3.61 13.41 -0.59
C LEU A 123 -4.23 14.63 -1.27
N ASP A 124 -5.55 14.82 -1.17
CA ASP A 124 -6.21 16.03 -1.63
C ASP A 124 -5.74 17.25 -0.83
N ALA A 125 -5.64 17.10 0.50
CA ALA A 125 -5.15 18.14 1.41
C ALA A 125 -3.63 18.36 1.36
N ALA A 126 -2.85 17.38 0.85
CA ALA A 126 -1.40 17.44 0.76
C ALA A 126 -0.87 18.47 -0.26
N PHE A 127 -1.71 18.93 -1.20
CA PHE A 127 -1.30 19.92 -2.19
C PHE A 127 -1.42 21.35 -1.65
N SER A 128 -0.32 22.11 -1.73
CA SER A 128 -0.30 23.52 -1.33
C SER A 128 -1.22 24.41 -2.16
N PHE A 129 -1.55 24.00 -3.39
CA PHE A 129 -2.37 24.78 -4.33
C PHE A 129 -3.54 23.95 -4.89
N PRO A 130 -4.82 24.36 -4.65
CA PRO A 130 -5.99 23.65 -5.17
C PRO A 130 -6.04 23.54 -6.71
N ARG A 131 -5.32 24.41 -7.42
CA ARG A 131 -5.24 24.38 -8.90
C ARG A 131 -4.57 23.11 -9.41
N VAL A 132 -3.64 22.52 -8.66
CA VAL A 132 -2.88 21.34 -9.06
C VAL A 132 -3.80 20.14 -9.35
N ARG A 133 -4.94 20.07 -8.67
CA ARG A 133 -6.01 19.08 -8.88
C ARG A 133 -6.70 19.15 -10.24
N ARG A 134 -6.53 20.24 -10.98
CA ARG A 134 -7.07 20.38 -12.35
C ARG A 134 -6.16 19.81 -13.41
N TYR A 135 -4.93 19.42 -13.05
CA TYR A 135 -4.03 18.78 -13.99
C TYR A 135 -4.45 17.34 -14.21
N GLU A 136 -4.52 16.95 -15.49
CA GLU A 136 -4.92 15.61 -15.92
C GLU A 136 -4.16 14.50 -15.19
N PHE A 137 -2.85 14.68 -15.00
CA PHE A 137 -2.02 13.74 -14.24
C PHE A 137 -2.53 13.53 -12.80
N VAL A 138 -2.90 14.60 -12.11
CA VAL A 138 -3.39 14.50 -10.72
C VAL A 138 -4.80 13.93 -10.70
N GLN A 139 -5.66 14.33 -11.63
CA GLN A 139 -7.02 13.79 -11.74
C GLN A 139 -7.00 12.28 -11.95
N GLN A 140 -6.30 11.80 -12.98
CA GLN A 140 -6.23 10.37 -13.28
C GLN A 140 -5.69 9.54 -12.11
N ASN A 141 -4.67 10.03 -11.40
CA ASN A 141 -4.11 9.33 -10.24
C ASN A 141 -5.06 9.35 -9.03
N MET A 142 -5.72 10.48 -8.78
CA MET A 142 -6.68 10.60 -7.67
C MET A 142 -7.96 9.79 -7.93
N ASP A 143 -8.49 9.81 -9.15
CA ASP A 143 -9.66 9.01 -9.53
C ASP A 143 -9.36 7.50 -9.43
N MET A 144 -8.17 7.10 -9.90
CA MET A 144 -7.71 5.71 -9.72
C MET A 144 -7.63 5.35 -8.23
N LEU A 145 -7.00 6.20 -7.41
CA LEU A 145 -6.88 5.96 -5.98
C LEU A 145 -8.25 5.84 -5.28
N GLU A 146 -9.19 6.74 -5.60
CA GLU A 146 -10.55 6.75 -5.06
C GLU A 146 -11.25 5.42 -5.30
N HIS A 147 -11.18 4.89 -6.53
CA HIS A 147 -11.80 3.61 -6.86
C HIS A 147 -11.25 2.43 -6.03
N PHE A 148 -9.93 2.40 -5.78
CA PHE A 148 -9.34 1.34 -4.95
C PHE A 148 -9.64 1.55 -3.47
N GLN A 149 -9.67 2.80 -2.99
CA GLN A 149 -10.08 3.14 -1.63
C GLN A 149 -11.53 2.71 -1.36
N ASP A 150 -12.46 3.03 -2.26
CA ASP A 150 -13.87 2.69 -2.12
C ASP A 150 -14.12 1.19 -2.15
N ASN A 151 -13.42 0.46 -3.03
CA ASN A 151 -13.50 -0.99 -3.07
C ASN A 151 -12.99 -1.61 -1.75
N LEU A 152 -11.89 -1.09 -1.21
CA LEU A 152 -11.40 -1.50 0.10
C LEU A 152 -12.40 -1.16 1.21
N ASN A 153 -12.93 0.06 1.26
CA ASN A 153 -13.89 0.48 2.29
C ASN A 153 -15.23 -0.25 2.22
N THR A 154 -15.63 -0.74 1.03
CA THR A 154 -16.83 -1.56 0.86
C THR A 154 -16.65 -2.95 1.45
N ASN A 155 -15.46 -3.53 1.33
CA ASN A 155 -15.11 -4.85 1.87
C ASN A 155 -13.74 -4.81 2.54
N ILE A 156 -13.71 -4.21 3.75
CA ILE A 156 -12.47 -3.90 4.44
C ILE A 156 -11.69 -5.15 4.81
N SER A 157 -12.34 -6.27 5.11
CA SER A 157 -11.69 -7.52 5.51
C SER A 157 -11.09 -8.33 4.35
N ASN A 158 -11.25 -7.88 3.10
CA ASN A 158 -10.70 -8.57 1.95
C ASN A 158 -9.22 -8.21 1.73
N SER A 159 -8.32 -9.17 1.99
CA SER A 159 -6.88 -9.00 1.83
C SER A 159 -6.47 -8.64 0.40
N VAL A 160 -7.16 -9.15 -0.62
CA VAL A 160 -6.86 -8.83 -2.03
C VAL A 160 -7.13 -7.36 -2.31
N ASN A 161 -8.18 -6.78 -1.72
CA ASN A 161 -8.47 -5.36 -1.86
C ASN A 161 -7.41 -4.50 -1.17
N VAL A 162 -6.95 -4.93 0.03
CA VAL A 162 -5.86 -4.26 0.76
C VAL A 162 -4.58 -4.25 -0.07
N ASP A 163 -4.16 -5.39 -0.60
CA ASP A 163 -2.92 -5.52 -1.38
C ASP A 163 -2.97 -4.69 -2.67
N ASN A 164 -4.11 -4.72 -3.37
CA ASN A 164 -4.33 -3.91 -4.57
C ASN A 164 -4.30 -2.41 -4.26
N PHE A 165 -4.94 -1.99 -3.18
CA PHE A 165 -4.93 -0.62 -2.72
C PHE A 165 -3.52 -0.14 -2.37
N ILE A 166 -2.77 -0.89 -1.56
CA ILE A 166 -1.39 -0.54 -1.18
C ILE A 166 -0.50 -0.33 -2.41
N ARG A 167 -0.60 -1.23 -3.40
CA ARG A 167 0.19 -1.14 -4.65
C ARG A 167 -0.14 0.12 -5.43
N VAL A 168 -1.42 0.44 -5.59
CA VAL A 168 -1.86 1.63 -6.33
C VAL A 168 -1.51 2.91 -5.58
N ALA A 169 -1.80 2.97 -4.28
CA ALA A 169 -1.53 4.14 -3.45
C ALA A 169 -0.04 4.49 -3.41
N LYS A 170 0.84 3.49 -3.25
CA LYS A 170 2.30 3.69 -3.35
C LYS A 170 2.74 4.21 -4.71
N THR A 171 2.11 3.73 -5.79
CA THR A 171 2.41 4.20 -7.16
C THR A 171 2.01 5.67 -7.32
N VAL A 172 0.82 6.05 -6.84
CA VAL A 172 0.31 7.43 -6.90
C VAL A 172 1.21 8.38 -6.11
N VAL A 173 1.51 8.05 -4.85
CA VAL A 173 2.36 8.90 -3.98
C VAL A 173 3.77 9.04 -4.55
N SER A 174 4.36 7.94 -5.05
CA SER A 174 5.65 8.01 -5.74
C SER A 174 5.61 8.90 -6.98
N GLY A 175 4.55 8.83 -7.78
CA GLY A 175 4.35 9.70 -8.94
C GLY A 175 4.19 11.17 -8.57
N PHE A 176 3.49 11.48 -7.47
CA PHE A 176 3.36 12.84 -6.96
C PHE A 176 4.69 13.37 -6.44
N ASN A 177 5.41 12.62 -5.60
CA ASN A 177 6.72 13.01 -5.09
C ASN A 177 7.76 13.23 -6.22
N GLN A 178 7.71 12.43 -7.29
CA GLN A 178 8.60 12.62 -8.44
C GLN A 178 8.28 13.90 -9.23
N LYS A 179 6.99 14.23 -9.39
CA LYS A 179 6.56 15.38 -10.20
C LYS A 179 6.61 16.70 -9.43
N TYR A 180 6.29 16.67 -8.15
CA TYR A 180 6.08 17.82 -7.27
C TYR A 180 7.11 17.77 -6.13
N HIS A 181 8.31 18.31 -6.38
CA HIS A 181 9.46 18.22 -5.46
C HIS A 181 9.76 19.52 -4.69
N ASP A 182 9.20 20.66 -5.10
CA ASP A 182 9.53 21.99 -4.55
C ASP A 182 8.53 22.47 -3.49
N GLY A 183 7.99 21.56 -2.67
CA GLY A 183 7.02 21.89 -1.61
C GLY A 183 5.58 22.12 -2.10
N GLU A 184 5.30 21.78 -3.36
CA GLU A 184 3.95 21.80 -3.94
C GLU A 184 3.08 20.65 -3.43
N PHE A 185 3.71 19.56 -3.01
CA PHE A 185 3.09 18.36 -2.43
C PHE A 185 3.81 18.00 -1.12
N ALA A 186 3.05 17.93 -0.04
CA ALA A 186 3.53 17.52 1.27
C ALA A 186 3.05 16.10 1.57
N ASP A 187 3.93 15.11 1.41
CA ASP A 187 3.58 13.70 1.60
C ASP A 187 3.01 13.45 3.02
N PRO A 188 1.75 12.99 3.15
CA PRO A 188 1.12 12.71 4.43
C PRO A 188 1.86 11.68 5.28
N ALA A 189 2.69 10.82 4.67
CA ALA A 189 3.50 9.85 5.39
C ALA A 189 4.54 10.50 6.33
N ASN A 190 4.93 11.75 6.05
CA ASN A 190 5.91 12.50 6.84
C ASN A 190 5.30 13.24 8.03
N THR A 191 3.97 13.28 8.15
CA THR A 191 3.29 13.93 9.27
C THR A 191 2.65 12.91 10.20
N ASP A 192 2.92 13.03 11.50
CA ASP A 192 2.26 12.21 12.52
C ASP A 192 0.88 12.79 12.85
N PRO A 193 -0.21 12.02 12.73
CA PRO A 193 -1.56 12.45 13.07
C PRO A 193 -1.72 12.89 14.53
N ARG A 194 -0.91 12.36 15.47
CA ARG A 194 -0.96 12.83 16.87
C ARG A 194 -0.46 14.26 16.99
N VAL A 195 0.57 14.62 16.22
CA VAL A 195 1.10 15.98 16.16
C VAL A 195 0.14 16.93 15.41
N GLU A 196 -0.61 16.44 14.43
CA GLU A 196 -1.67 17.23 13.78
C GLU A 196 -2.85 17.47 14.73
N ALA A 197 -3.27 16.47 15.50
CA ALA A 197 -4.36 16.60 16.47
C ALA A 197 -4.05 17.57 17.62
N GLU A 198 -2.77 17.75 17.96
CA GLU A 198 -2.31 18.71 18.97
C GLU A 198 -2.29 20.17 18.47
N LYS A 199 -2.36 20.42 17.15
CA LYS A 199 -2.48 21.78 16.61
C LYS A 199 -3.92 22.27 16.85
N GLU A 200 -4.12 22.91 18.01
CA GLU A 200 -5.33 23.65 18.37
C GLU A 200 -5.89 24.47 17.19
N PRO A 201 -7.23 24.55 17.04
CA PRO A 201 -7.83 25.39 15.99
C PRO A 201 -7.43 26.86 16.22
N SER A 202 -6.67 27.42 15.29
CA SER A 202 -6.43 28.87 15.27
C SER A 202 -7.75 29.56 14.93
N TRP A 203 -8.41 30.10 15.95
CA TRP A 203 -9.58 30.96 15.84
C TRP A 203 -9.20 32.36 15.35
#